data_AF-A0A976LHC9-F1
#
_entry.id   AF-A0A976LHC9-F1
#
_cell.length_a   1.000
_cell.length_b   1.000
_cell.length_c   1.000
_cell.angle_alpha   90.00
_cell.angle_beta   90.00
_cell.angle_gamma   90.00
#
_symmetry.space_group_name_H-M   'P 1'
#
loop_
_entity.id
_entity.type
_entity.pdbx_description
1 polymer ?
#
loop_
_entity_poly.entity_id
_entity_poly.type
_entity_poly.pdbx_seq_one_letter_code
_entity_poly.pdbx_strand_id
1 'polypeptide(L)'
;MKWSALTSFLAACMLVGGAMSVGYSPVTPAQPAPIKLSAGDDLRAAYATPQDIAEGKRLADSACARCHGANGISTGKGAPHLAGQRPGYLYRDLRAYQSGARGDKAMDGAVKFLSDDALVKVAAFYASLDPAQASAASGARAAPAKPDPLQAGKTAAASCGGCHGETGISKTPGMPSLVGLDPKYFVAAMDAYKGGQRKHDVMKSMAAAVRGADLNNIALYYALQKPARAQTPAAGNEAAGKAAAAGCAGCHGDEGVSGSPATPSLAGQDAQYFAAALRAYKDGSRKDDTMKGLAAALDDRVVKDLAAYYAARQPQPPKVRKPMSTSEWAERCDRCHGINGNSTDPRSPMLAAQRADYLENVLHAYRKGERKSPEMAAMSEVLTEADVDNLASHYSRQRARAVVYVTLPSK
;
A
#
# COMPACT_ATOMS: atom_id res chain seq x y z
N MET A 1 -21.71 -46.81 -28.36
CA MET A 1 -22.44 -47.47 -29.46
C MET A 1 -23.86 -46.92 -29.50
N LYS A 2 -24.36 -46.72 -30.73
CA LYS A 2 -25.72 -46.35 -31.21
C LYS A 2 -26.87 -46.89 -30.33
N TRP A 3 -28.12 -46.42 -30.30
CA TRP A 3 -28.98 -45.41 -30.99
C TRP A 3 -30.37 -45.49 -30.30
N SER A 4 -31.31 -44.63 -30.75
CA SER A 4 -32.79 -44.73 -30.63
C SER A 4 -33.44 -44.11 -29.38
N ALA A 5 -34.58 -43.41 -29.47
CA ALA A 5 -35.45 -43.06 -30.60
C ALA A 5 -36.34 -41.86 -30.23
N LEU A 6 -36.69 -41.05 -31.25
CA LEU A 6 -37.79 -40.10 -31.23
C LEU A 6 -39.14 -40.83 -31.21
N THR A 7 -40.12 -40.24 -30.54
CA THR A 7 -41.55 -40.56 -30.70
C THR A 7 -42.34 -39.33 -31.14
N SER A 8 -43.18 -39.61 -32.14
CA SER A 8 -44.18 -38.89 -32.93
C SER A 8 -45.12 -37.89 -32.24
N PHE A 9 -45.61 -36.89 -33.01
CA PHE A 9 -47.00 -36.71 -33.51
C PHE A 9 -47.23 -35.22 -33.91
N LEU A 10 -47.36 -34.84 -35.18
CA LEU A 10 -48.55 -34.82 -36.08
C LEU A 10 -49.67 -33.82 -35.71
N ALA A 11 -49.81 -32.74 -36.51
CA ALA A 11 -51.07 -32.11 -36.97
C ALA A 11 -50.73 -30.87 -37.84
N ALA A 12 -50.79 -30.99 -39.17
CA ALA A 12 -51.90 -30.58 -40.04
C ALA A 12 -51.96 -29.06 -40.33
N CYS A 13 -51.47 -28.66 -41.51
CA CYS A 13 -51.62 -27.30 -42.05
C CYS A 13 -52.18 -27.40 -43.48
N MET A 14 -53.36 -26.83 -43.70
CA MET A 14 -54.06 -26.73 -44.99
C MET A 14 -53.54 -25.53 -45.79
N LEU A 15 -53.43 -25.73 -47.10
CA LEU A 15 -53.10 -24.75 -48.13
C LEU A 15 -54.22 -23.74 -48.36
N VAL A 16 -53.87 -22.44 -48.43
CA VAL A 16 -54.56 -21.45 -49.27
C VAL A 16 -53.49 -20.60 -49.97
N GLY A 17 -53.47 -20.68 -51.30
CA GLY A 17 -52.63 -19.86 -52.15
C GLY A 17 -53.22 -18.47 -52.37
N GLY A 18 -52.36 -17.46 -52.36
CA GLY A 18 -52.68 -16.09 -52.77
C GLY A 18 -51.39 -15.38 -53.19
N ALA A 19 -51.23 -15.16 -54.50
CA ALA A 19 -50.14 -14.38 -55.05
C ALA A 19 -50.35 -12.89 -54.72
N MET A 20 -49.39 -12.28 -54.02
CA MET A 20 -49.34 -10.83 -53.84
C MET A 20 -47.97 -10.28 -54.27
N SER A 21 -48.06 -9.29 -55.14
CA SER A 21 -46.99 -8.52 -55.77
C SER A 21 -46.16 -7.77 -54.72
N VAL A 22 -44.84 -7.98 -54.73
CA VAL A 22 -43.90 -7.25 -53.87
C VAL A 22 -43.62 -5.88 -54.47
N GLY A 23 -44.18 -4.83 -53.87
CA GLY A 23 -43.74 -3.45 -54.09
C GLY A 23 -42.47 -3.19 -53.28
N TYR A 24 -41.35 -2.91 -53.96
CA TYR A 24 -40.09 -2.55 -53.30
C TYR A 24 -40.08 -1.05 -53.01
N SER A 25 -40.23 -0.67 -51.74
CA SER A 25 -39.93 0.69 -51.29
C SER A 25 -38.45 0.74 -50.86
N PRO A 26 -37.64 1.70 -51.33
CA PRO A 26 -36.26 1.82 -50.88
C PRO A 26 -36.26 2.30 -49.41
N VAL A 27 -35.84 1.43 -48.50
CA VAL A 27 -35.52 1.79 -47.13
C VAL A 27 -34.22 2.59 -47.16
N THR A 28 -34.30 3.88 -46.87
CA THR A 28 -33.12 4.69 -46.55
C THR A 28 -32.53 4.17 -45.24
N PRO A 29 -31.22 3.88 -45.15
CA PRO A 29 -30.64 3.45 -43.89
C PRO A 29 -30.71 4.62 -42.90
N ALA A 30 -31.49 4.45 -41.83
CA ALA A 30 -31.47 5.38 -40.71
C ALA A 30 -30.03 5.45 -40.16
N GLN A 31 -29.47 6.66 -40.09
CA GLN A 31 -28.20 6.87 -39.39
C GLN A 31 -28.36 6.32 -37.96
N PRO A 32 -27.48 5.43 -37.49
CA PRO A 32 -27.54 4.96 -36.11
C PRO A 32 -27.41 6.18 -35.20
N ALA A 33 -28.36 6.31 -34.25
CA ALA A 33 -28.31 7.36 -33.26
C ALA A 33 -26.94 7.34 -32.56
N PRO A 34 -26.29 8.49 -32.36
CA PRO A 34 -24.96 8.54 -31.74
C PRO A 34 -25.04 7.89 -30.36
N ILE A 35 -24.30 6.79 -30.18
CA ILE A 35 -24.15 6.12 -28.89
C ILE A 35 -23.55 7.14 -27.94
N LYS A 36 -24.31 7.59 -26.94
CA LYS A 36 -23.77 8.39 -25.84
C LYS A 36 -22.92 7.48 -24.97
N LEU A 37 -21.65 7.32 -25.34
CA LEU A 37 -20.66 6.68 -24.50
C LEU A 37 -20.52 7.48 -23.20
N SER A 38 -20.46 6.78 -22.05
CA SER A 38 -20.09 7.43 -20.80
C SER A 38 -18.68 8.01 -20.96
N ALA A 39 -18.32 9.09 -20.25
CA ALA A 39 -16.99 9.71 -20.38
C ALA A 39 -15.82 8.75 -20.09
N GLY A 40 -16.08 7.60 -19.44
CA GLY A 40 -15.10 6.54 -19.19
C GLY A 40 -14.90 5.54 -20.36
N ASP A 41 -15.82 5.51 -21.31
CA ASP A 41 -15.85 4.55 -22.43
C ASP A 41 -15.58 5.20 -23.79
N ASP A 42 -15.42 6.53 -23.82
CA ASP A 42 -15.12 7.28 -25.04
C ASP A 42 -13.65 7.09 -25.44
N LEU A 43 -13.43 6.22 -26.42
CA LEU A 43 -12.13 5.91 -26.99
C LEU A 43 -11.82 6.70 -28.26
N ARG A 44 -12.55 7.78 -28.58
CA ARG A 44 -12.30 8.58 -29.80
C ARG A 44 -10.85 9.06 -29.90
N ALA A 45 -10.22 9.41 -28.79
CA ALA A 45 -8.82 9.84 -28.76
C ALA A 45 -7.83 8.73 -29.19
N ALA A 46 -8.20 7.45 -29.07
CA ALA A 46 -7.38 6.32 -29.50
C ALA A 46 -7.43 6.11 -31.02
N TYR A 47 -8.41 6.68 -31.72
CA TYR A 47 -8.66 6.49 -33.15
C TYR A 47 -8.63 7.81 -33.93
N ALA A 48 -7.99 8.83 -33.36
CA ALA A 48 -7.87 10.15 -33.96
C ALA A 48 -7.07 10.11 -35.27
N THR A 49 -7.50 10.90 -36.24
CA THR A 49 -6.81 11.03 -37.53
C THR A 49 -5.56 11.91 -37.42
N PRO A 50 -4.65 11.88 -38.42
CA PRO A 50 -3.53 12.84 -38.47
C PRO A 50 -3.98 14.31 -38.43
N GLN A 51 -5.16 14.62 -38.97
CA GLN A 51 -5.73 15.97 -38.91
C GLN A 51 -6.14 16.34 -37.48
N ASP A 52 -6.77 15.41 -36.75
CA ASP A 52 -7.14 15.59 -35.35
C ASP A 52 -5.90 15.83 -34.47
N ILE A 53 -4.84 15.07 -34.70
CA ILE A 53 -3.54 15.23 -34.00
C ILE A 53 -2.94 16.61 -34.31
N ALA A 54 -2.97 17.06 -35.57
CA ALA A 54 -2.45 18.36 -35.97
C ALA A 54 -3.24 19.53 -35.34
N GLU A 55 -4.55 19.40 -35.22
CA GLU A 55 -5.39 20.39 -34.54
C GLU A 55 -5.17 20.37 -33.02
N GLY A 56 -5.09 19.17 -32.43
CA GLY A 56 -4.72 18.98 -31.03
C GLY A 56 -3.38 19.62 -30.68
N LYS A 57 -2.39 19.53 -31.57
CA LYS A 57 -1.10 20.22 -31.42
C LYS A 57 -1.26 21.73 -31.30
N ARG A 58 -2.05 22.37 -32.18
CA ARG A 58 -2.26 23.83 -32.15
C ARG A 58 -2.87 24.27 -30.82
N LEU A 59 -3.83 23.51 -30.31
CA LEU A 59 -4.43 23.74 -28.99
C LEU A 59 -3.39 23.57 -27.88
N ALA A 60 -2.64 22.48 -27.90
CA ALA A 60 -1.60 22.19 -26.91
C ALA A 60 -0.50 23.26 -26.87
N ASP A 61 -0.05 23.75 -28.03
CA ASP A 61 0.94 24.83 -28.12
C ASP A 61 0.43 26.13 -27.45
N SER A 62 -0.86 26.45 -27.60
CA SER A 62 -1.46 27.68 -27.06
C SER A 62 -1.73 27.63 -25.54
N ALA A 63 -2.11 26.46 -25.01
CA ALA A 63 -2.68 26.32 -23.67
C ALA A 63 -1.89 25.42 -22.72
N CYS A 64 -1.18 24.40 -23.24
CA CYS A 64 -0.62 23.31 -22.42
C CYS A 64 0.92 23.36 -22.34
N ALA A 65 1.58 23.72 -23.44
CA ALA A 65 3.03 23.63 -23.61
C ALA A 65 3.83 24.45 -22.58
N ARG A 66 3.26 25.55 -22.05
CA ARG A 66 3.90 26.38 -21.01
C ARG A 66 4.19 25.62 -19.72
N CYS A 67 3.38 24.63 -19.37
CA CYS A 67 3.55 23.85 -18.14
C CYS A 67 4.06 22.43 -18.40
N HIS A 68 3.60 21.80 -19.49
CA HIS A 68 3.90 20.39 -19.80
C HIS A 68 5.02 20.19 -20.82
N GLY A 69 5.57 21.28 -21.38
CA GLY A 69 6.53 21.24 -22.48
C GLY A 69 5.84 21.05 -23.83
N ALA A 70 6.45 21.59 -24.90
CA ALA A 70 5.93 21.48 -26.26
C ALA A 70 5.90 20.03 -26.77
N ASN A 71 6.83 19.20 -26.28
CA ASN A 71 6.87 17.76 -26.54
C ASN A 71 6.16 16.94 -25.46
N GLY A 72 5.41 17.55 -24.54
CA GLY A 72 4.73 16.84 -23.45
C GLY A 72 5.66 16.29 -22.37
N ILE A 73 6.93 16.67 -22.36
CA ILE A 73 7.90 16.31 -21.32
C ILE A 73 8.07 17.50 -20.37
N SER A 74 7.30 17.50 -19.28
CA SER A 74 7.35 18.53 -18.24
C SER A 74 8.71 18.63 -17.52
N THR A 75 9.13 19.86 -17.22
CA THR A 75 10.24 20.18 -16.31
C THR A 75 9.77 20.84 -15.01
N GLY A 76 8.49 21.21 -14.92
CA GLY A 76 7.91 21.90 -13.77
C GLY A 76 7.58 20.94 -12.62
N LYS A 77 7.87 21.35 -11.38
CA LYS A 77 7.53 20.59 -10.16
C LYS A 77 6.03 20.32 -10.11
N GLY A 78 5.64 19.08 -9.82
CA GLY A 78 4.24 18.65 -9.77
C GLY A 78 3.52 18.52 -11.11
N ALA A 79 4.07 19.01 -12.23
CA ALA A 79 3.47 18.83 -13.55
C ALA A 79 3.93 17.50 -14.19
N PRO A 80 2.99 16.63 -14.64
CA PRO A 80 3.33 15.34 -15.24
C PRO A 80 3.84 15.44 -16.67
N HIS A 81 4.58 14.40 -17.09
CA HIS A 81 4.77 14.09 -18.50
C HIS A 81 3.45 13.59 -19.11
N LEU A 82 3.09 14.16 -20.26
CA LEU A 82 1.91 13.79 -21.06
C LEU A 82 2.28 12.97 -22.30
N ALA A 83 3.53 13.09 -22.76
CA ALA A 83 4.02 12.44 -23.97
C ALA A 83 3.89 10.91 -23.90
N GLY A 84 3.27 10.30 -24.89
CA GLY A 84 3.05 8.85 -24.99
C GLY A 84 2.07 8.28 -23.95
N GLN A 85 1.38 9.13 -23.19
CA GLN A 85 0.38 8.69 -22.22
C GLN A 85 -0.88 8.16 -22.94
N ARG A 86 -1.68 7.35 -22.24
CA ARG A 86 -2.80 6.65 -22.88
C ARG A 86 -3.93 7.61 -23.25
N PRO A 87 -4.45 7.54 -24.50
CA PRO A 87 -5.34 8.57 -25.04
C PRO A 87 -6.69 8.63 -24.31
N GLY A 88 -7.28 7.48 -23.97
CA GLY A 88 -8.51 7.42 -23.19
C GLY A 88 -8.31 7.92 -21.75
N TYR A 89 -7.16 7.62 -21.14
CA TYR A 89 -6.77 8.15 -19.84
C TYR A 89 -6.69 9.68 -19.89
N LEU A 90 -5.93 10.24 -20.85
CA LEU A 90 -5.76 11.68 -21.01
C LEU A 90 -7.10 12.40 -21.22
N TYR A 91 -7.95 11.87 -22.10
CA TYR A 91 -9.28 12.46 -22.35
C TYR A 91 -10.14 12.48 -21.08
N ARG A 92 -10.27 11.33 -20.39
CA ARG A 92 -11.04 11.24 -19.14
C ARG A 92 -10.49 12.18 -18.07
N ASP A 93 -9.17 12.25 -17.96
CA ASP A 93 -8.46 13.11 -17.03
C ASP A 93 -8.75 14.61 -17.28
N LEU A 94 -8.73 15.04 -18.55
CA LEU A 94 -9.08 16.40 -18.93
C LEU A 94 -10.54 16.74 -18.63
N ARG A 95 -11.48 15.80 -18.88
CA ARG A 95 -12.90 15.95 -18.50
C ARG A 95 -13.09 16.04 -16.99
N ALA A 96 -12.29 15.30 -16.23
CA ALA A 96 -12.34 15.35 -14.77
C ALA A 96 -11.84 16.69 -14.21
N TYR A 97 -10.86 17.34 -14.85
CA TYR A 97 -10.51 18.73 -14.53
C TYR A 97 -11.58 19.72 -14.99
N GLN A 98 -12.17 19.53 -16.18
CA GLN A 98 -13.20 20.44 -16.69
C GLN A 98 -14.45 20.50 -15.81
N SER A 99 -14.82 19.37 -15.21
CA SER A 99 -15.91 19.28 -14.24
C SER A 99 -15.51 19.67 -12.81
N GLY A 100 -14.22 19.89 -12.54
CA GLY A 100 -13.67 20.09 -11.20
C GLY A 100 -13.64 18.81 -10.33
N ALA A 101 -14.04 17.65 -10.88
CA ALA A 101 -14.10 16.39 -10.15
C ALA A 101 -12.72 15.88 -9.69
N ARG A 102 -11.66 16.26 -10.42
CA ARG A 102 -10.28 15.91 -10.10
C ARG A 102 -9.55 16.98 -9.27
N GLY A 103 -9.91 18.24 -9.47
CA GLY A 103 -9.35 19.40 -8.79
C GLY A 103 -7.90 19.70 -9.19
N ASP A 104 -7.66 20.91 -9.68
CA ASP A 104 -6.39 21.62 -9.70
C ASP A 104 -6.67 22.96 -10.38
N LYS A 105 -6.53 24.08 -9.66
CA LYS A 105 -7.01 25.38 -10.18
C LYS A 105 -6.39 25.77 -11.53
N ALA A 106 -5.14 25.39 -11.76
CA ALA A 106 -4.44 25.70 -13.02
C ALA A 106 -4.99 24.85 -14.17
N MET A 107 -5.13 23.54 -13.97
CA MET A 107 -5.68 22.63 -14.97
C MET A 107 -7.18 22.86 -15.20
N ASP A 108 -7.97 23.05 -14.15
CA ASP A 108 -9.40 23.36 -14.25
C ASP A 108 -9.61 24.61 -15.14
N GLY A 109 -8.80 25.66 -14.93
CA GLY A 109 -8.80 26.86 -15.76
C GLY A 109 -8.34 26.61 -17.21
N ALA A 110 -7.32 25.77 -17.40
CA ALA A 110 -6.77 25.47 -18.72
C ALA A 110 -7.75 24.72 -19.64
N VAL A 111 -8.63 23.88 -19.08
CA VAL A 111 -9.58 23.06 -19.85
C VAL A 111 -11.01 23.61 -19.85
N LYS A 112 -11.32 24.59 -19.00
CA LYS A 112 -12.69 25.09 -18.77
C LYS A 112 -13.46 25.42 -20.06
N PHE A 113 -12.79 26.02 -21.03
CA PHE A 113 -13.40 26.53 -22.27
C PHE A 113 -13.16 25.64 -23.50
N LEU A 114 -12.54 24.47 -23.32
CA LEU A 114 -12.32 23.54 -24.42
C LEU A 114 -13.59 22.72 -24.68
N SER A 115 -13.94 22.51 -25.95
CA SER A 115 -15.02 21.58 -26.31
C SER A 115 -14.59 20.13 -26.09
N ASP A 116 -15.55 19.20 -25.98
CA ASP A 116 -15.26 17.76 -25.87
C ASP A 116 -14.39 17.26 -27.04
N ASP A 117 -14.63 17.79 -28.24
CA ASP A 117 -13.84 17.50 -29.43
C ASP A 117 -12.39 18.02 -29.30
N ALA A 118 -12.20 19.25 -28.80
CA ALA A 118 -10.88 19.79 -28.50
C ALA A 118 -10.12 18.94 -27.47
N LEU A 119 -10.81 18.45 -26.43
CA LEU A 119 -10.20 17.57 -25.42
C LEU A 119 -9.73 16.23 -26.02
N VAL A 120 -10.54 15.63 -26.90
CA VAL A 120 -10.17 14.41 -27.65
C VAL A 120 -8.91 14.65 -28.48
N LYS A 121 -8.86 15.75 -29.22
CA LYS A 121 -7.72 16.11 -30.09
C LYS A 121 -6.44 16.36 -29.31
N VAL A 122 -6.52 17.08 -28.19
CA VAL A 122 -5.36 17.31 -27.29
C VAL A 122 -4.87 16.00 -26.67
N ALA A 123 -5.78 15.13 -26.23
CA ALA A 123 -5.43 13.82 -25.71
C ALA A 123 -4.74 12.95 -26.77
N ALA A 124 -5.25 12.92 -28.00
CA ALA A 124 -4.65 12.22 -29.11
C ALA A 124 -3.25 12.75 -29.46
N PHE A 125 -3.08 14.07 -29.50
CA PHE A 125 -1.79 14.70 -29.78
C PHE A 125 -0.72 14.24 -28.79
N TYR A 126 -0.94 14.41 -27.48
CA TYR A 126 0.05 14.02 -26.47
C TYR A 126 0.30 12.51 -26.44
N ALA A 127 -0.74 11.69 -26.70
CA ALA A 127 -0.59 10.24 -26.80
C ALA A 127 0.29 9.81 -27.99
N SER A 128 0.33 10.59 -29.07
CA SER A 128 1.14 10.30 -30.26
C SER A 128 2.62 10.67 -30.13
N LEU A 129 3.00 11.42 -29.09
CA LEU A 129 4.39 11.85 -28.90
C LEU A 129 5.26 10.72 -28.33
N ASP A 130 6.55 10.77 -28.63
CA ASP A 130 7.52 9.89 -28.00
C ASP A 130 7.53 10.10 -26.48
N PRO A 131 7.40 9.02 -25.68
CA PRO A 131 7.34 9.15 -24.24
C PRO A 131 8.65 9.66 -23.66
N ALA A 132 8.56 10.24 -22.46
CA ALA A 132 9.74 10.66 -21.72
C ALA A 132 10.73 9.51 -21.57
N GLN A 133 12.02 9.83 -21.69
CA GLN A 133 13.07 8.87 -21.37
C GLN A 133 13.03 8.59 -19.87
N ALA A 134 13.33 7.34 -19.48
CA ALA A 134 13.56 7.01 -18.09
C ALA A 134 14.54 8.04 -17.51
N SER A 135 14.28 8.51 -16.30
CA SER A 135 15.22 9.44 -15.66
C SER A 135 16.58 8.76 -15.60
N ALA A 136 17.49 9.15 -16.49
CA ALA A 136 18.90 8.96 -16.26
C ALA A 136 19.18 9.67 -14.95
N ALA A 137 19.98 9.07 -14.07
CA ALA A 137 20.55 9.83 -12.97
C ALA A 137 21.45 10.91 -13.60
N SER A 138 20.87 12.05 -14.00
CA SER A 138 21.62 13.29 -14.19
C SER A 138 22.45 13.44 -12.92
N GLY A 139 23.77 13.58 -13.04
CA GLY A 139 24.80 13.28 -12.01
C GLY A 139 24.62 13.78 -10.56
N ALA A 140 23.50 14.40 -10.19
CA ALA A 140 22.95 14.28 -8.84
C ALA A 140 22.56 12.81 -8.58
N ARG A 141 23.37 12.14 -7.76
CA ARG A 141 23.10 10.82 -7.19
C ARG A 141 21.63 10.76 -6.77
N ALA A 142 20.82 9.98 -7.50
CA ALA A 142 19.45 9.72 -7.11
C ALA A 142 19.47 9.34 -5.62
N ALA A 143 18.61 9.98 -4.83
CA ALA A 143 18.51 9.63 -3.42
C ALA A 143 18.37 8.11 -3.34
N PRO A 144 19.27 7.40 -2.63
CA PRO A 144 19.19 5.95 -2.55
C PRO A 144 17.79 5.59 -2.06
N ALA A 145 17.17 4.60 -2.72
CA ALA A 145 15.88 4.07 -2.27
C ALA A 145 15.95 3.84 -0.76
N LYS A 146 14.97 4.35 -0.02
CA LYS A 146 14.97 4.18 1.44
C LYS A 146 14.97 2.67 1.71
N PRO A 147 15.86 2.18 2.58
CA PRO A 147 15.93 0.75 2.87
C PRO A 147 14.55 0.27 3.35
N ASP A 148 14.15 -0.92 2.90
CA ASP A 148 12.95 -1.60 3.38
C ASP A 148 12.86 -1.51 4.91
N PRO A 149 11.71 -1.11 5.50
CA PRO A 149 11.54 -0.98 6.94
C PRO A 149 12.09 -2.16 7.76
N LEU A 150 12.00 -3.39 7.26
CA LEU A 150 12.54 -4.56 7.95
C LEU A 150 14.08 -4.57 7.97
N GLN A 151 14.71 -4.24 6.85
CA GLN A 151 16.17 -4.14 6.76
C GLN A 151 16.69 -2.95 7.56
N ALA A 152 16.01 -1.80 7.49
CA ALA A 152 16.31 -0.63 8.31
C ALA A 152 16.21 -0.98 9.81
N GLY A 153 15.17 -1.72 10.19
CA GLY A 153 14.95 -2.19 11.55
C GLY A 153 16.06 -3.13 12.03
N LYS A 154 16.47 -4.10 11.21
CA LYS A 154 17.60 -4.99 11.51
C LYS A 154 18.88 -4.21 11.77
N THR A 155 19.20 -3.23 10.92
CA THR A 155 20.39 -2.41 11.07
C THR A 155 20.33 -1.54 12.33
N ALA A 156 19.20 -0.90 12.60
CA ALA A 156 19.01 -0.09 13.80
C ALA A 156 19.01 -0.91 15.10
N ALA A 157 18.51 -2.16 15.05
CA ALA A 157 18.46 -3.09 16.17
C ALA A 157 19.84 -3.71 16.52
N ALA A 158 20.87 -3.53 15.69
CA ALA A 158 22.19 -4.13 15.91
C ALA A 158 22.77 -3.78 17.30
N SER A 159 22.58 -2.55 17.76
CA SER A 159 23.00 -2.11 19.09
C SER A 159 22.26 -2.80 20.24
N CYS A 160 20.98 -3.16 20.03
CA CYS A 160 20.16 -3.85 21.02
C CYS A 160 20.58 -5.33 21.15
N GLY A 161 21.00 -5.94 20.04
CA GLY A 161 21.35 -7.36 19.97
C GLY A 161 22.51 -7.78 20.88
N GLY A 162 23.41 -6.85 21.23
CA GLY A 162 24.52 -7.13 22.15
C GLY A 162 24.08 -7.52 23.57
N CYS A 163 22.90 -7.03 24.00
CA CYS A 163 22.34 -7.36 25.31
C CYS A 163 21.15 -8.32 25.19
N HIS A 164 20.22 -8.04 24.27
CA HIS A 164 18.96 -8.78 24.14
C HIS A 164 19.04 -10.02 23.24
N GLY A 165 20.23 -10.33 22.71
CA GLY A 165 20.45 -11.34 21.68
C GLY A 165 20.16 -10.79 20.28
N GLU A 166 20.90 -11.24 19.27
CA GLU A 166 20.80 -10.73 17.88
C GLU A 166 19.36 -10.81 17.33
N THR A 167 18.67 -11.92 17.61
CA THR A 167 17.27 -12.13 17.23
C THR A 167 16.27 -11.67 18.29
N GLY A 168 16.71 -11.03 19.37
CA GLY A 168 15.88 -10.55 20.48
C GLY A 168 15.45 -11.63 21.46
N ILE A 169 16.07 -12.82 21.40
CA ILE A 169 15.88 -13.90 22.38
C ILE A 169 16.99 -13.79 23.42
N SER A 170 16.62 -13.42 24.64
CA SER A 170 17.59 -13.25 25.72
C SER A 170 18.18 -14.58 26.19
N LYS A 171 19.49 -14.56 26.42
CA LYS A 171 20.25 -15.63 27.08
C LYS A 171 20.85 -15.17 28.42
N THR A 172 20.70 -13.89 28.74
CA THR A 172 21.30 -13.28 29.93
C THR A 172 20.22 -13.14 31.01
N PRO A 173 20.39 -13.78 32.19
CA PRO A 173 19.43 -13.62 33.28
C PRO A 173 19.24 -12.14 33.65
N GLY A 174 17.99 -11.71 33.79
CA GLY A 174 17.61 -10.33 34.09
C GLY A 174 17.43 -9.45 32.86
N MET A 175 17.80 -9.95 31.68
CA MET A 175 17.65 -9.23 30.41
C MET A 175 16.38 -9.71 29.68
N PRO A 176 15.48 -8.79 29.27
CA PRO A 176 14.26 -9.21 28.60
C PRO A 176 14.49 -9.68 27.16
N SER A 177 13.72 -10.66 26.74
CA SER A 177 13.45 -10.96 25.34
C SER A 177 12.57 -9.86 24.73
N LEU A 178 12.90 -9.48 23.49
CA LEU A 178 12.21 -8.46 22.69
C LEU A 178 11.23 -9.08 21.68
N VAL A 179 11.31 -10.39 21.46
CA VAL A 179 10.43 -11.14 20.56
C VAL A 179 9.06 -11.45 21.19
N GLY A 180 8.04 -11.65 20.37
CA GLY A 180 6.68 -11.95 20.84
C GLY A 180 5.92 -10.72 21.37
N LEU A 181 6.54 -9.53 21.34
CA LEU A 181 5.92 -8.26 21.69
C LEU A 181 5.27 -7.63 20.46
N ASP A 182 4.09 -7.04 20.64
CA ASP A 182 3.47 -6.22 19.61
C ASP A 182 4.28 -4.93 19.37
N PRO A 183 4.44 -4.47 18.12
CA PRO A 183 5.15 -3.23 17.82
C PRO A 183 4.62 -2.01 18.58
N LYS A 184 3.31 -1.90 18.79
CA LYS A 184 2.72 -0.77 19.53
C LYS A 184 3.16 -0.76 20.98
N TYR A 185 3.12 -1.93 21.64
CA TYR A 185 3.64 -2.06 23.00
C TYR A 185 5.15 -1.79 23.06
N PHE A 186 5.93 -2.30 22.09
CA PHE A 186 7.37 -2.07 22.06
C PHE A 186 7.71 -0.57 22.00
N VAL A 187 7.07 0.15 21.07
CA VAL A 187 7.25 1.61 20.92
C VAL A 187 6.87 2.33 22.23
N ALA A 188 5.69 2.04 22.78
CA ALA A 188 5.23 2.63 24.03
C ALA A 188 6.17 2.35 25.21
N ALA A 189 6.73 1.13 25.29
CA ALA A 189 7.71 0.76 26.32
C ALA A 189 9.01 1.55 26.19
N MET A 190 9.50 1.78 24.97
CA MET A 190 10.68 2.59 24.70
C MET A 190 10.45 4.06 25.00
N ASP A 191 9.28 4.60 24.65
CA ASP A 191 8.88 5.96 25.02
C ASP A 191 8.76 6.13 26.55
N ALA A 192 8.26 5.11 27.26
CA ALA A 192 8.20 5.11 28.73
C ALA A 192 9.59 5.10 29.38
N TYR A 193 10.58 4.42 28.80
CA TYR A 193 11.97 4.51 29.24
C TYR A 193 12.54 5.91 29.00
N LYS A 194 12.32 6.46 27.80
CA LYS A 194 12.78 7.78 27.39
C LYS A 194 12.20 8.90 28.28
N GLY A 195 10.90 8.84 28.57
CA GLY A 195 10.20 9.80 29.42
C GLY A 195 10.33 9.54 30.92
N GLY A 196 10.98 8.44 31.33
CA GLY A 196 11.20 8.11 32.74
C GLY A 196 9.99 7.55 33.50
N GLN A 197 8.88 7.26 32.80
CA GLN A 197 7.75 6.48 33.36
C GLN A 197 8.18 5.04 33.69
N ARG A 198 9.23 4.57 33.02
CA ARG A 198 9.90 3.31 33.31
C ARG A 198 11.37 3.57 33.62
N LYS A 199 11.73 3.55 34.90
CA LYS A 199 13.09 3.88 35.36
C LYS A 199 14.07 2.75 35.06
N HIS A 200 15.08 3.03 34.26
CA HIS A 200 16.27 2.19 34.07
C HIS A 200 17.33 2.99 33.30
N ASP A 201 18.49 3.24 33.88
CA ASP A 201 19.45 4.23 33.32
C ASP A 201 19.99 3.81 31.95
N VAL A 202 20.40 2.55 31.80
CA VAL A 202 20.88 2.02 30.50
C VAL A 202 19.80 2.14 29.43
N MET A 203 18.59 1.63 29.68
CA MET A 203 17.50 1.69 28.70
C MET A 203 17.02 3.11 28.41
N LYS A 204 17.06 4.03 29.38
CA LYS A 204 16.78 5.45 29.14
C LYS A 204 17.80 6.05 28.16
N SER A 205 19.10 5.80 28.38
CA SER A 205 20.15 6.26 27.48
C SER A 205 20.02 5.67 26.08
N MET A 206 19.73 4.36 25.98
CA MET A 206 19.53 3.69 24.69
C MET A 206 18.29 4.21 23.97
N ALA A 207 17.15 4.33 24.66
CA ALA A 207 15.91 4.84 24.08
C ALA A 207 16.02 6.31 23.63
N ALA A 208 16.82 7.13 24.31
CA ALA A 208 17.09 8.50 23.91
C ALA A 208 17.90 8.61 22.61
N ALA A 209 18.73 7.59 22.30
CA ALA A 209 19.56 7.55 21.10
C ALA A 209 18.80 7.08 19.84
N VAL A 210 17.60 6.52 19.98
CA VAL A 210 16.79 6.01 18.87
C VAL A 210 15.82 7.08 18.36
N ARG A 211 15.79 7.30 17.04
CA ARG A 211 14.82 8.20 16.39
C ARG A 211 13.48 7.49 16.20
N GLY A 212 12.38 8.24 16.12
CA GLY A 212 11.02 7.66 16.04
C GLY A 212 10.81 6.70 14.86
N ALA A 213 11.32 7.05 13.66
CA ALA A 213 11.25 6.17 12.50
C ALA A 213 12.05 4.86 12.71
N ASP A 214 13.25 4.95 13.28
CA ASP A 214 14.08 3.80 13.60
C ASP A 214 13.43 2.92 14.67
N LEU A 215 12.77 3.53 15.67
CA LEU A 215 12.05 2.81 16.72
C LEU A 215 10.91 1.95 16.15
N ASN A 216 10.11 2.49 15.23
CA ASN A 216 9.06 1.72 14.55
C ASN A 216 9.65 0.57 13.72
N ASN A 217 10.77 0.80 13.03
CA ASN A 217 11.44 -0.22 12.24
C ASN A 217 12.03 -1.33 13.14
N ILE A 218 12.64 -0.99 14.28
CA ILE A 218 13.15 -1.95 15.28
C ILE A 218 11.99 -2.79 15.84
N ALA A 219 10.89 -2.13 16.22
CA ALA A 219 9.71 -2.79 16.75
C ALA A 219 9.14 -3.82 15.76
N LEU A 220 9.04 -3.44 14.49
CA LEU A 220 8.64 -4.34 13.40
C LEU A 220 9.63 -5.50 13.22
N TYR A 221 10.94 -5.21 13.23
CA TYR A 221 11.98 -6.22 13.06
C TYR A 221 11.88 -7.33 14.12
N TYR A 222 11.76 -6.97 15.40
CA TYR A 222 11.64 -7.95 16.49
C TYR A 222 10.28 -8.66 16.50
N ALA A 223 9.20 -7.99 16.15
CA ALA A 223 7.87 -8.60 16.05
C ALA A 223 7.79 -9.69 14.97
N LEU A 224 8.62 -9.60 13.92
CA LEU A 224 8.69 -10.59 12.84
C LEU A 224 9.72 -11.71 13.09
N GLN A 225 10.50 -11.65 14.17
CA GLN A 225 11.39 -12.76 14.53
C GLN A 225 10.57 -13.95 15.04
N LYS A 226 11.06 -15.17 14.76
CA LYS A 226 10.48 -16.38 15.35
C LYS A 226 10.73 -16.36 16.86
N PRO A 227 9.71 -16.23 17.70
CA PRO A 227 9.94 -16.13 19.12
C PRO A 227 10.33 -17.49 19.71
N ALA A 228 11.13 -17.45 20.76
CA ALA A 228 11.47 -18.61 21.57
C ALA A 228 11.59 -18.18 23.03
N ARG A 229 11.48 -19.17 23.93
CA ARG A 229 11.65 -18.97 25.37
C ARG A 229 13.05 -18.41 25.66
N ALA A 230 13.13 -17.45 26.58
CA ALA A 230 14.39 -17.02 27.16
C ALA A 230 15.11 -18.22 27.79
N GLN A 231 16.41 -18.35 27.55
CA GLN A 231 17.20 -19.49 28.02
C GLN A 231 17.79 -19.23 29.41
N THR A 232 16.93 -18.94 30.38
CA THR A 232 17.33 -18.41 31.68
C THR A 232 16.75 -19.25 32.83
N PRO A 233 17.53 -19.58 33.87
CA PRO A 233 17.03 -20.37 35.00
C PRO A 233 15.89 -19.67 35.75
N ALA A 234 14.87 -20.42 36.14
CA ALA A 234 13.80 -19.96 37.02
C ALA A 234 13.79 -20.76 38.33
N ALA A 235 13.76 -20.07 39.47
CA ALA A 235 13.83 -20.69 40.80
C ALA A 235 12.45 -20.93 41.46
N GLY A 236 11.35 -20.59 40.78
CA GLY A 236 9.99 -20.74 41.30
C GLY A 236 9.32 -22.07 40.93
N ASN A 237 8.18 -22.35 41.56
CA ASN A 237 7.34 -23.51 41.28
C ASN A 237 6.34 -23.19 40.15
N GLU A 238 6.54 -23.81 38.99
CA GLU A 238 5.70 -23.62 37.80
C GLU A 238 4.22 -24.00 38.02
N ALA A 239 3.92 -25.02 38.82
CA ALA A 239 2.54 -25.44 39.10
C ALA A 239 1.81 -24.43 40.00
N ALA A 240 2.48 -23.92 41.04
CA ALA A 240 1.96 -22.84 41.86
C ALA A 240 1.78 -21.55 41.04
N GLY A 241 2.74 -21.26 40.16
CA GLY A 241 2.68 -20.13 39.23
C GLY A 241 1.49 -20.21 38.28
N LYS A 242 1.18 -21.40 37.75
CA LYS A 242 -0.02 -21.63 36.92
C LYS A 242 -1.30 -21.26 37.65
N ALA A 243 -1.43 -21.68 38.91
CA ALA A 243 -2.61 -21.35 39.71
C ALA A 243 -2.72 -19.83 39.96
N ALA A 244 -1.61 -19.18 40.27
CA ALA A 244 -1.57 -17.73 40.49
C ALA A 244 -1.82 -16.91 39.20
N ALA A 245 -1.47 -17.46 38.03
CA ALA A 245 -1.60 -16.78 36.73
C ALA A 245 -3.06 -16.57 36.28
N ALA A 246 -4.03 -17.21 36.92
CA ALA A 246 -5.45 -17.09 36.57
C ALA A 246 -5.94 -15.62 36.56
N GLY A 247 -5.44 -14.79 37.49
CA GLY A 247 -5.78 -13.36 37.53
C GLY A 247 -5.12 -12.50 36.44
N CYS A 248 -4.12 -13.03 35.75
CA CYS A 248 -3.37 -12.32 34.70
C CYS A 248 -3.95 -12.60 33.30
N ALA A 249 -4.58 -13.77 33.11
CA ALA A 249 -5.07 -14.28 31.84
C ALA A 249 -6.06 -13.33 31.14
N GLY A 250 -6.91 -12.63 31.92
CA GLY A 250 -7.92 -11.71 31.39
C GLY A 250 -7.36 -10.57 30.54
N CYS A 251 -6.10 -10.18 30.74
CA CYS A 251 -5.44 -9.16 29.92
C CYS A 251 -4.29 -9.73 29.09
N HIS A 252 -3.49 -10.64 29.66
CA HIS A 252 -2.28 -11.15 29.02
C HIS A 252 -2.49 -12.44 28.21
N GLY A 253 -3.71 -12.98 28.19
CA GLY A 253 -4.07 -14.27 27.58
C GLY A 253 -3.75 -15.46 28.49
N ASP A 254 -4.46 -16.56 28.29
CA ASP A 254 -4.40 -17.76 29.16
C ASP A 254 -2.99 -18.31 29.34
N GLU A 255 -2.23 -18.37 28.24
CA GLU A 255 -0.84 -18.84 28.23
C GLU A 255 0.17 -17.69 28.29
N GLY A 256 -0.28 -16.46 28.61
CA GLY A 256 0.55 -15.26 28.55
C GLY A 256 0.84 -14.78 27.13
N VAL A 257 0.01 -15.17 26.16
CA VAL A 257 0.06 -14.69 24.78
C VAL A 257 -1.05 -13.66 24.59
N SER A 258 -0.69 -12.38 24.56
CA SER A 258 -1.65 -11.30 24.47
C SER A 258 -2.21 -11.19 23.05
N GLY A 259 -3.54 -11.03 22.94
CA GLY A 259 -4.21 -10.66 21.69
C GLY A 259 -4.30 -9.15 21.46
N SER A 260 -3.94 -8.33 22.45
CA SER A 260 -4.07 -6.87 22.43
C SER A 260 -2.72 -6.20 22.10
N PRO A 261 -2.67 -5.26 21.13
CA PRO A 261 -1.45 -4.52 20.83
C PRO A 261 -0.90 -3.65 21.97
N ALA A 262 -1.75 -3.25 22.92
CA ALA A 262 -1.36 -2.40 24.05
C ALA A 262 -0.87 -3.22 25.26
N THR A 263 -1.20 -4.52 25.31
CA THR A 263 -0.90 -5.38 26.44
C THR A 263 0.21 -6.36 26.04
N PRO A 264 1.33 -6.45 26.77
CA PRO A 264 2.43 -7.31 26.37
C PRO A 264 2.11 -8.79 26.57
N SER A 265 2.65 -9.62 25.70
CA SER A 265 2.81 -11.04 25.97
C SER A 265 3.84 -11.26 27.09
N LEU A 266 3.54 -12.22 27.97
CA LEU A 266 4.38 -12.64 29.09
C LEU A 266 5.11 -13.96 28.80
N ALA A 267 4.55 -14.78 27.91
CA ALA A 267 5.07 -16.09 27.56
C ALA A 267 6.52 -16.02 27.09
N GLY A 268 7.36 -16.92 27.61
CA GLY A 268 8.76 -17.05 27.21
C GLY A 268 9.68 -15.89 27.61
N GLN A 269 9.21 -14.96 28.45
CA GLN A 269 10.03 -13.86 28.95
C GLN A 269 11.05 -14.36 29.98
N ASP A 270 12.18 -13.68 30.11
CA ASP A 270 13.18 -13.98 31.15
C ASP A 270 12.56 -13.87 32.55
N ALA A 271 12.78 -14.90 33.36
CA ALA A 271 12.16 -15.05 34.67
C ALA A 271 12.62 -13.95 35.65
N GLN A 272 13.90 -13.57 35.60
CA GLN A 272 14.44 -12.56 36.51
C GLN A 272 13.93 -11.16 36.15
N TYR A 273 13.89 -10.82 34.87
CA TYR A 273 13.30 -9.60 34.37
C TYR A 273 11.81 -9.55 34.67
N PHE A 274 11.07 -10.64 34.51
CA PHE A 274 9.65 -10.71 34.86
C PHE A 274 9.44 -10.36 36.34
N ALA A 275 10.22 -10.99 37.23
CA ALA A 275 10.15 -10.72 38.65
C ALA A 275 10.55 -9.27 38.98
N ALA A 276 11.61 -8.74 38.35
CA ALA A 276 12.03 -7.35 38.50
C ALA A 276 10.96 -6.37 38.01
N ALA A 277 10.28 -6.67 36.90
CA ALA A 277 9.20 -5.85 36.37
C ALA A 277 8.00 -5.76 37.33
N LEU A 278 7.60 -6.88 37.94
CA LEU A 278 6.53 -6.88 38.95
C LEU A 278 6.92 -6.07 40.20
N ARG A 279 8.16 -6.21 40.68
CA ARG A 279 8.67 -5.38 41.79
C ARG A 279 8.68 -3.89 41.43
N ALA A 280 9.08 -3.57 40.21
CA ALA A 280 9.12 -2.20 39.71
C ALA A 280 7.72 -1.56 39.60
N TYR A 281 6.69 -2.34 39.27
CA TYR A 281 5.31 -1.85 39.35
C TYR A 281 4.89 -1.61 40.80
N LYS A 282 5.24 -2.52 41.72
CA LYS A 282 4.90 -2.43 43.15
C LYS A 282 5.53 -1.21 43.82
N ASP A 283 6.80 -0.92 43.55
CA ASP A 283 7.52 0.23 44.11
C ASP A 283 7.31 1.55 43.34
N GLY A 284 6.65 1.49 42.17
CA GLY A 284 6.34 2.66 41.33
C GLY A 284 7.50 3.16 40.47
N SER A 285 8.63 2.45 40.41
CA SER A 285 9.71 2.72 39.46
C SER A 285 9.31 2.42 38.01
N ARG A 286 8.27 1.60 37.82
CA ARG A 286 7.53 1.43 36.56
C ARG A 286 6.08 1.85 36.77
N LYS A 287 5.66 2.93 36.08
CA LYS A 287 4.32 3.50 36.23
C LYS A 287 3.29 2.77 35.36
N ASP A 288 2.27 2.23 35.99
CA ASP A 288 1.00 1.76 35.41
C ASP A 288 0.07 1.45 36.58
N ASP A 289 -1.06 2.16 36.71
CA ASP A 289 -1.89 2.07 37.91
C ASP A 289 -2.58 0.70 38.03
N THR A 290 -2.97 0.11 36.90
CA THR A 290 -3.58 -1.23 36.84
C THR A 290 -2.59 -2.28 37.34
N MET A 291 -1.39 -2.31 36.76
CA MET A 291 -0.35 -3.27 37.14
C MET A 291 0.21 -3.02 38.53
N LYS A 292 0.25 -1.76 39.00
CA LYS A 292 0.63 -1.45 40.38
C LYS A 292 -0.36 -2.05 41.37
N GLY A 293 -1.67 -1.89 41.14
CA GLY A 293 -2.71 -2.48 41.97
C GLY A 293 -2.59 -4.01 42.03
N LEU A 294 -2.39 -4.66 40.89
CA LEU A 294 -2.19 -6.11 40.81
C LEU A 294 -0.90 -6.57 41.50
N ALA A 295 0.22 -5.87 41.28
CA ALA A 295 1.51 -6.23 41.84
C ALA A 295 1.59 -6.00 43.36
N ALA A 296 0.82 -5.05 43.90
CA ALA A 296 0.80 -4.76 45.34
C ALA A 296 0.34 -5.97 46.18
N ALA A 297 -0.57 -6.78 45.64
CA ALA A 297 -1.11 -7.97 46.29
C ALA A 297 -0.18 -9.20 46.24
N LEU A 298 0.90 -9.15 45.45
CA LEU A 298 1.80 -10.29 45.27
C LEU A 298 2.94 -10.25 46.30
N ASP A 299 3.25 -11.40 46.89
CA ASP A 299 4.47 -11.61 47.67
C ASP A 299 5.62 -12.10 46.78
N ASP A 300 6.84 -12.12 47.33
CA ASP A 300 8.04 -12.51 46.57
C ASP A 300 8.04 -13.98 46.12
N ARG A 301 7.32 -14.86 46.83
CA ARG A 301 7.22 -16.27 46.46
C ARG A 301 6.32 -16.41 45.23
N VAL A 302 5.14 -15.80 45.27
CA VAL A 302 4.19 -15.80 44.14
C VAL A 302 4.82 -15.14 42.91
N VAL A 303 5.58 -14.05 43.08
CA VAL A 303 6.33 -13.42 41.97
C VAL A 303 7.33 -14.40 41.33
N LYS A 304 8.08 -15.17 42.13
CA LYS A 304 9.01 -16.19 41.61
C LYS A 304 8.28 -17.34 40.91
N ASP A 305 7.16 -17.78 41.45
CA ASP A 305 6.34 -18.85 40.88
C ASP A 305 5.72 -18.43 39.53
N LEU A 306 5.16 -17.21 39.44
CA LEU A 306 4.68 -16.61 38.19
C LEU A 306 5.79 -16.46 37.15
N ALA A 307 6.97 -16.00 37.58
CA ALA A 307 8.12 -15.88 36.70
C ALA A 307 8.54 -17.23 36.11
N ALA A 308 8.58 -18.29 36.94
CA ALA A 308 8.87 -19.64 36.46
C ALA A 308 7.79 -20.15 35.49
N TYR A 309 6.52 -19.91 35.81
CA TYR A 309 5.40 -20.29 34.95
C TYR A 309 5.48 -19.64 33.58
N TYR A 310 5.55 -18.32 33.49
CA TYR A 310 5.54 -17.62 32.20
C TYR A 310 6.82 -17.80 31.38
N ALA A 311 7.99 -17.92 32.02
CA ALA A 311 9.24 -18.23 31.32
C ALA A 311 9.18 -19.60 30.62
N ALA A 312 8.44 -20.56 31.20
CA ALA A 312 8.25 -21.89 30.61
C ALA A 312 7.20 -21.93 29.48
N ARG A 313 6.36 -20.90 29.32
CA ARG A 313 5.34 -20.85 28.25
C ARG A 313 5.96 -20.57 26.89
N GLN A 314 5.36 -21.15 25.85
CA GLN A 314 5.81 -20.92 24.50
C GLN A 314 5.31 -19.57 24.00
N PRO A 315 6.22 -18.63 23.65
CA PRO A 315 5.80 -17.37 23.05
C PRO A 315 5.27 -17.60 21.64
N GLN A 316 4.36 -16.73 21.22
CA GLN A 316 3.82 -16.73 19.86
C GLN A 316 4.11 -15.39 19.17
N PRO A 317 4.27 -15.39 17.84
CA PRO A 317 4.47 -14.15 17.10
C PRO A 317 3.20 -13.28 17.21
N PRO A 318 3.34 -11.96 17.37
CA PRO A 318 2.20 -11.05 17.29
C PRO A 318 1.61 -11.09 15.87
N LYS A 319 0.33 -10.70 15.75
CA LYS A 319 -0.37 -10.63 14.45
C LYS A 319 0.05 -9.38 13.67
N VAL A 320 1.30 -9.36 13.20
CA VAL A 320 1.88 -8.26 12.42
C VAL A 320 2.10 -8.71 10.99
N ARG A 321 1.61 -7.92 10.03
CA ARG A 321 1.85 -8.19 8.62
C ARG A 321 3.26 -7.74 8.23
N LYS A 322 4.02 -8.62 7.60
CA LYS A 322 5.30 -8.26 6.98
C LYS A 322 5.06 -7.22 5.87
N PRO A 323 5.77 -6.07 5.87
CA PRO A 323 5.72 -5.14 4.74
C PRO A 323 6.15 -5.82 3.45
N MET A 324 5.59 -5.34 2.34
CA MET A 324 5.96 -5.83 1.03
C MET A 324 7.16 -5.05 0.52
N SER A 325 8.04 -5.73 -0.20
CA SER A 325 9.12 -5.09 -0.94
C SER A 325 8.60 -4.27 -2.11
N THR A 326 9.42 -3.33 -2.60
CA THR A 326 9.09 -2.52 -3.78
C THR A 326 8.73 -3.36 -5.00
N SER A 327 9.40 -4.50 -5.21
CA SER A 327 9.10 -5.41 -6.33
C SER A 327 7.73 -6.08 -6.17
N GLU A 328 7.41 -6.55 -4.97
CA GLU A 328 6.09 -7.15 -4.73
C GLU A 328 4.97 -6.12 -4.84
N TRP A 329 5.21 -4.86 -4.47
CA TRP A 329 4.26 -3.77 -4.74
C TRP A 329 4.14 -3.45 -6.22
N ALA A 330 5.27 -3.35 -6.94
CA ALA A 330 5.28 -3.09 -8.38
C ALA A 330 4.51 -4.17 -9.14
N GLU A 331 4.68 -5.45 -8.80
CA GLU A 331 3.88 -6.55 -9.36
C GLU A 331 2.36 -6.35 -9.17
N ARG A 332 1.94 -5.75 -8.04
CA ARG A 332 0.53 -5.44 -7.79
C ARG A 332 0.03 -4.28 -8.65
N CYS A 333 0.81 -3.21 -8.74
CA CYS A 333 0.51 -2.05 -9.56
C CYS A 333 0.46 -2.42 -11.06
N ASP A 334 1.40 -3.24 -11.52
CA ASP A 334 1.54 -3.67 -12.91
C ASP A 334 0.34 -4.49 -13.41
N ARG A 335 -0.45 -5.10 -12.53
CA ARG A 335 -1.71 -5.78 -12.92
C ARG A 335 -2.71 -4.85 -13.58
N CYS A 336 -2.69 -3.56 -13.23
CA CYS A 336 -3.55 -2.55 -13.85
C CYS A 336 -2.76 -1.59 -14.76
N HIS A 337 -1.52 -1.30 -14.38
CA HIS A 337 -0.67 -0.34 -15.08
C HIS A 337 0.27 -0.96 -16.11
N GLY A 338 0.15 -2.26 -16.38
CA GLY A 338 0.98 -3.02 -17.32
C GLY A 338 2.38 -3.30 -16.80
N ILE A 339 3.08 -4.22 -17.48
CA ILE A 339 4.43 -4.66 -17.10
C ILE A 339 5.38 -3.47 -17.04
N ASN A 340 6.07 -3.31 -15.90
CA ASN A 340 6.94 -2.17 -15.59
C ASN A 340 6.23 -0.82 -15.73
N GLY A 341 4.93 -0.76 -15.44
CA GLY A 341 4.11 0.45 -15.55
C GLY A 341 3.79 0.88 -16.98
N ASN A 342 3.92 -0.01 -17.97
CA ASN A 342 3.60 0.24 -19.38
C ASN A 342 2.24 -0.35 -19.79
N SER A 343 1.14 0.27 -19.37
CA SER A 343 -0.21 -0.24 -19.64
C SER A 343 -0.51 -0.29 -21.12
N THR A 344 -1.22 -1.29 -21.61
CA THR A 344 -1.73 -1.31 -23.00
C THR A 344 -3.20 -0.90 -23.08
N ASP A 345 -3.93 -0.86 -21.97
CA ASP A 345 -5.30 -0.37 -21.92
C ASP A 345 -5.32 1.16 -22.17
N PRO A 346 -6.07 1.66 -23.16
CA PRO A 346 -6.14 3.10 -23.46
C PRO A 346 -6.65 3.96 -22.28
N ARG A 347 -7.27 3.38 -21.25
CA ARG A 347 -7.87 4.06 -20.10
C ARG A 347 -7.00 4.00 -18.84
N SER A 348 -6.02 3.12 -18.80
CA SER A 348 -5.13 2.95 -17.64
C SER A 348 -3.83 3.71 -17.88
N PRO A 349 -3.38 4.57 -16.95
CA PRO A 349 -2.19 5.36 -17.20
C PRO A 349 -0.93 4.50 -17.21
N MET A 350 -0.01 4.89 -18.07
CA MET A 350 1.40 4.52 -17.99
C MET A 350 2.05 5.26 -16.82
N LEU A 351 2.74 4.50 -15.97
CA LEU A 351 3.56 5.00 -14.85
C LEU A 351 5.03 5.12 -15.23
N ALA A 352 5.50 4.32 -16.19
CA ALA A 352 6.89 4.27 -16.61
C ALA A 352 7.40 5.65 -17.06
N ALA A 353 8.64 5.97 -16.66
CA ALA A 353 9.32 7.24 -16.90
C ALA A 353 8.58 8.49 -16.42
N GLN A 354 7.51 8.35 -15.63
CA GLN A 354 6.83 9.50 -15.04
C GLN A 354 7.69 10.13 -13.94
N ARG A 355 7.52 11.43 -13.67
CA ARG A 355 8.28 12.12 -12.63
C ARG A 355 7.97 11.56 -11.23
N ALA A 356 9.01 11.28 -10.45
CA ALA A 356 8.88 10.70 -9.10
C ALA A 356 8.04 11.59 -8.17
N ASP A 357 8.33 12.90 -8.12
CA ASP A 357 7.56 13.85 -7.31
C ASP A 357 6.09 13.93 -7.72
N TYR A 358 5.76 13.77 -9.01
CA TYR A 358 4.38 13.69 -9.45
C TYR A 358 3.72 12.40 -8.96
N LEU A 359 4.40 11.24 -9.09
CA LEU A 359 3.87 9.96 -8.60
C LEU A 359 3.64 9.96 -7.09
N GLU A 360 4.59 10.51 -6.30
CA GLU A 360 4.45 10.71 -4.85
C GLU A 360 3.20 11.53 -4.53
N ASN A 361 3.08 12.72 -5.14
CA ASN A 361 1.94 13.61 -4.94
C ASN A 361 0.61 12.95 -5.31
N VAL A 362 0.57 12.16 -6.39
CA VAL A 362 -0.64 11.45 -6.83
C VAL A 362 -1.05 10.37 -5.83
N LEU A 363 -0.11 9.56 -5.34
CA LEU A 363 -0.40 8.56 -4.31
C LEU A 363 -0.90 9.22 -3.02
N HIS A 364 -0.32 10.37 -2.64
CA HIS A 364 -0.77 11.15 -1.48
C HIS A 364 -2.17 11.74 -1.70
N ALA A 365 -2.46 12.23 -2.89
CA ALA A 365 -3.78 12.77 -3.23
C ALA A 365 -4.88 11.68 -3.18
N TYR A 366 -4.58 10.45 -3.59
CA TYR A 366 -5.51 9.32 -3.42
C TYR A 366 -5.74 8.99 -1.94
N ARG A 367 -4.68 8.93 -1.12
CA ARG A 367 -4.80 8.66 0.33
C ARG A 367 -5.63 9.71 1.06
N LYS A 368 -5.49 10.98 0.68
CA LYS A 368 -6.25 12.10 1.25
C LYS A 368 -7.66 12.25 0.66
N GLY A 369 -8.02 11.47 -0.36
CA GLY A 369 -9.29 11.61 -1.08
C GLY A 369 -9.40 12.87 -1.94
N GLU A 370 -8.31 13.62 -2.12
CA GLU A 370 -8.25 14.79 -3.01
C GLU A 370 -8.38 14.37 -4.48
N ARG A 371 -7.84 13.19 -4.82
CA ARG A 371 -8.03 12.55 -6.12
C ARG A 371 -8.90 11.32 -5.96
N LYS A 372 -9.96 11.21 -6.77
CA LYS A 372 -10.96 10.15 -6.64
C LYS A 372 -10.67 8.95 -7.56
N SER A 373 -10.50 7.78 -6.96
CA SER A 373 -10.61 6.45 -7.60
C SER A 373 -10.72 5.42 -6.47
N PRO A 374 -11.80 4.61 -6.41
CA PRO A 374 -11.93 3.57 -5.39
C PRO A 374 -10.74 2.59 -5.41
N GLU A 375 -10.29 2.21 -6.60
CA GLU A 375 -9.20 1.26 -6.80
C GLU A 375 -7.88 1.82 -6.29
N MET A 376 -7.54 3.05 -6.67
CA MET A 376 -6.29 3.67 -6.24
C MET A 376 -6.31 4.12 -4.78
N ALA A 377 -7.48 4.47 -4.23
CA ALA A 377 -7.61 4.72 -2.79
C ALA A 377 -7.27 3.45 -2.00
N ALA A 378 -7.87 2.30 -2.36
CA ALA A 378 -7.59 1.03 -1.70
C ALA A 378 -6.13 0.58 -1.86
N MET A 379 -5.53 0.80 -3.04
CA MET A 379 -4.12 0.49 -3.27
C MET A 379 -3.17 1.40 -2.50
N SER A 380 -3.51 2.68 -2.33
CA SER A 380 -2.63 3.67 -1.71
C SER A 380 -2.75 3.70 -0.18
N GLU A 381 -3.92 3.41 0.38
CA GLU A 381 -4.17 3.45 1.84
C GLU A 381 -3.22 2.55 2.64
N VAL A 382 -2.84 1.41 2.05
CA VAL A 382 -1.98 0.40 2.67
C VAL A 382 -0.48 0.64 2.46
N LEU A 383 -0.09 1.69 1.72
CA LEU A 383 1.30 2.03 1.46
C LEU A 383 1.87 2.87 2.61
N THR A 384 3.05 2.49 3.07
CA THR A 384 3.86 3.35 3.95
C THR A 384 4.48 4.50 3.16
N GLU A 385 4.98 5.54 3.84
CA GLU A 385 5.73 6.62 3.17
C GLU A 385 6.95 6.09 2.40
N ALA A 386 7.62 5.06 2.93
CA ALA A 386 8.75 4.43 2.26
C ALA A 386 8.30 3.71 0.98
N ASP A 387 7.13 3.06 0.99
CA ASP A 387 6.58 2.41 -0.21
C ASP A 387 6.26 3.44 -1.30
N VAL A 388 5.66 4.58 -0.94
CA VAL A 388 5.34 5.65 -1.88
C VAL A 388 6.60 6.18 -2.56
N ASP A 389 7.62 6.56 -1.78
CA ASP A 389 8.89 7.06 -2.30
C ASP A 389 9.56 6.01 -3.20
N ASN A 390 9.61 4.75 -2.74
CA ASN A 390 10.27 3.68 -3.47
C ASN A 390 9.56 3.32 -4.77
N LEU A 391 8.22 3.31 -4.80
CA LEU A 391 7.43 3.06 -6.00
C LEU A 391 7.53 4.20 -7.01
N ALA A 392 7.46 5.45 -6.55
CA ALA A 392 7.62 6.61 -7.39
C ALA A 392 9.02 6.62 -8.06
N SER A 393 10.06 6.38 -7.26
CA SER A 393 11.43 6.28 -7.73
C SER A 393 11.65 5.06 -8.65
N HIS A 394 10.97 3.94 -8.39
CA HIS A 394 11.00 2.74 -9.23
C HIS A 394 10.45 3.05 -10.63
N TYR A 395 9.21 3.55 -10.73
CA TYR A 395 8.55 3.80 -12.02
C TYR A 395 9.19 4.95 -12.81
N SER A 396 9.76 5.96 -12.15
CA SER A 396 10.47 7.04 -12.84
C SER A 396 11.73 6.57 -13.59
N ARG A 397 12.28 5.42 -13.20
CA ARG A 397 13.42 4.77 -13.86
C ARG A 397 13.03 3.71 -14.88
N GLN A 398 11.75 3.35 -14.96
CA GLN A 398 11.29 2.39 -15.95
C GLN A 398 11.28 3.02 -17.34
N ARG A 399 11.72 2.25 -18.33
CA ARG A 399 11.66 2.68 -19.73
C ARG A 399 10.20 2.72 -20.18
N ALA A 400 9.72 3.91 -20.52
CA ALA A 400 8.41 4.08 -21.11
C ALA A 400 8.35 3.54 -22.54
N ARG A 401 7.18 3.01 -22.91
CA ARG A 401 6.88 2.47 -24.24
C ARG A 401 5.61 3.12 -24.79
N ALA A 402 5.73 3.63 -26.01
CA ALA A 402 4.59 4.07 -26.80
C ALA A 402 3.70 2.86 -27.13
N VAL A 403 2.39 3.10 -27.24
CA VAL A 403 1.39 2.10 -27.65
C VAL A 403 0.63 2.68 -28.84
N VAL A 404 0.56 1.91 -29.92
CA VAL A 404 -0.22 2.24 -31.10
C VAL A 404 -1.51 1.44 -31.06
N TYR A 405 -2.64 2.14 -31.21
CA TYR A 405 -3.97 1.54 -31.27
C TYR A 405 -4.37 1.38 -32.73
N VAL A 406 -4.79 0.17 -33.11
CA VAL A 406 -5.22 -0.15 -34.48
C VAL A 406 -6.69 -0.54 -34.45
N THR A 407 -7.52 0.12 -35.25
CA THR A 407 -8.91 -0.29 -35.48
C THR A 407 -8.93 -1.50 -36.40
N LEU A 408 -9.48 -2.61 -35.94
CA LEU A 408 -9.76 -3.75 -36.80
C LEU A 408 -11.07 -3.49 -37.57
N PRO A 409 -11.15 -3.84 -38.87
CA PRO A 409 -12.41 -3.81 -39.60
C PRO A 409 -13.47 -4.65 -38.87
N SER A 410 -14.70 -4.14 -38.78
CA SER A 410 -15.84 -4.94 -38.35
C SER A 410 -16.04 -6.11 -39.33
N LYS A 411 -16.14 -7.32 -38.78
CA LYS A 411 -16.41 -8.54 -39.56
C LYS A 411 -17.76 -8.51 -40.24
#